data_AF-A0A1B4XN58-F1
#
_entry.id   AF-A0A1B4XN58-F1
#
_cell.length_a   1.000
_cell.length_b   1.000
_cell.length_c   1.000
_cell.angle_alpha   90.00
_cell.angle_beta   90.00
_cell.angle_gamma   90.00
#
_symmetry.space_group_name_H-M   'P 1'
#
loop_
_entity.id
_entity.type
_entity.pdbx_description
1 polymer ?
#
loop_
_entity_poly.entity_id
_entity_poly.type
_entity_poly.pdbx_seq_one_letter_code
_entity_poly.pdbx_strand_id
1 'polypeptide(L)'
;MRTSTFNYIKDILADFYKTDEYIRQREEELRHPYQEADLNAGIRGQGLHSVVTERMAITIAMDRRLWNLERNRDIIKNCLAEADEQTRVIIEELYMKKRPSLTLIGLAQQLFISKSQAYKLRNHFFEAVADELGM
;
A
#
# COMPACT_ATOMS: atom_id res chain seq x y z
N MET A 1 -17.40 3.57 12.32
CA MET A 1 -16.86 2.56 11.38
C MET A 1 -16.99 1.13 11.92
N ARG A 2 -17.19 0.12 11.04
CA ARG A 2 -17.20 -1.32 11.41
C ARG A 2 -15.80 -1.83 11.76
N THR A 3 -15.71 -2.78 12.70
CA THR A 3 -14.42 -3.36 13.13
C THR A 3 -13.65 -4.03 11.99
N SER A 4 -14.34 -4.64 11.04
CA SER A 4 -13.72 -5.26 9.86
C SER A 4 -12.99 -4.24 8.98
N THR A 5 -13.63 -3.11 8.69
CA THR A 5 -13.05 -2.00 7.92
C THR A 5 -11.84 -1.42 8.63
N PHE A 6 -11.94 -1.22 9.95
CA PHE A 6 -10.82 -0.75 10.77
C PHE A 6 -9.62 -1.70 10.68
N ASN A 7 -9.84 -3.01 10.83
CA ASN A 7 -8.77 -4.00 10.78
C ASN A 7 -8.15 -4.08 9.39
N TYR A 8 -8.96 -4.02 8.33
CA TYR A 8 -8.46 -4.00 6.96
C TYR A 8 -7.53 -2.80 6.71
N ILE A 9 -7.96 -1.58 7.06
CA ILE A 9 -7.13 -0.38 6.91
C ILE A 9 -5.87 -0.49 7.77
N LYS A 10 -5.99 -1.00 9.00
CA LYS A 10 -4.85 -1.24 9.89
C LYS A 10 -3.83 -2.18 9.26
N ASP A 11 -4.26 -3.25 8.61
CA ASP A 11 -3.37 -4.22 7.97
C ASP A 11 -2.64 -3.57 6.77
N ILE A 12 -3.32 -2.75 5.97
CA ILE A 12 -2.67 -1.98 4.89
C ILE A 12 -1.61 -1.02 5.46
N LEU A 13 -1.95 -0.27 6.52
CA LEU A 13 -1.01 0.65 7.16
C LEU A 13 0.21 -0.08 7.74
N ALA A 14 0.00 -1.26 8.32
CA ALA A 14 1.07 -2.09 8.86
C ALA A 14 2.03 -2.55 7.76
N ASP A 15 1.52 -2.89 6.57
CA ASP A 15 2.33 -3.32 5.43
C ASP A 15 2.88 -2.17 4.56
N PHE A 16 2.57 -0.92 4.91
CA PHE A 16 2.94 0.26 4.12
C PHE A 16 4.44 0.33 3.82
N TYR A 17 5.30 0.02 4.82
CA TYR A 17 6.76 0.03 4.65
C TYR A 17 7.31 -1.01 3.65
N LYS A 18 6.55 -2.07 3.36
CA LYS A 18 6.90 -3.10 2.37
C LYS A 18 6.11 -2.98 1.08
N THR A 19 5.14 -2.07 1.01
CA THR A 19 4.22 -2.02 -0.12
C THR A 19 4.96 -1.74 -1.42
N ASP A 20 5.97 -0.87 -1.40
CA ASP A 20 6.81 -0.61 -2.58
C ASP A 20 7.69 -1.83 -2.97
N GLU A 21 8.14 -2.63 -1.99
CA GLU A 21 8.85 -3.90 -2.26
C GLU A 21 7.92 -4.93 -2.90
N TYR A 22 6.69 -5.05 -2.40
CA TYR A 22 5.68 -5.94 -2.98
C TYR A 22 5.29 -5.54 -4.39
N ILE A 23 5.13 -4.24 -4.66
CA ILE A 23 4.89 -3.71 -6.01
C ILE A 23 6.03 -4.14 -6.93
N ARG A 24 7.28 -3.86 -6.55
CA ARG A 24 8.45 -4.21 -7.36
C ARG A 24 8.60 -5.72 -7.58
N GLN A 25 8.34 -6.53 -6.55
CA GLN A 25 8.37 -7.99 -6.67
C GLN A 25 7.32 -8.49 -7.66
N ARG A 26 6.11 -7.92 -7.64
CA ARG A 26 5.03 -8.28 -8.57
C ARG A 26 5.35 -7.84 -9.99
N GLU A 27 5.89 -6.65 -10.18
CA GLU A 27 6.37 -6.20 -11.49
C GLU A 27 7.44 -7.15 -12.06
N GLU A 28 8.37 -7.60 -11.22
CA GLU A 28 9.43 -8.54 -11.63
C GLU A 28 8.87 -9.93 -11.99
N GLU A 29 7.94 -10.46 -11.19
CA GLU A 29 7.21 -11.71 -11.48
C GLU A 29 6.48 -11.62 -12.82
N LEU A 30 5.87 -10.47 -13.13
CA LEU A 30 5.14 -10.25 -14.38
C LEU A 30 6.08 -10.01 -15.58
N ARG A 31 7.30 -9.50 -15.34
CA ARG A 31 8.34 -9.34 -16.37
C ARG A 31 9.04 -10.65 -16.71
N HIS A 32 9.13 -11.56 -15.75
CA HIS A 32 9.77 -12.87 -15.92
C HIS A 32 8.77 -14.01 -15.65
N PRO A 33 7.69 -14.11 -16.45
CA PRO A 33 6.79 -15.24 -16.33
C PRO A 33 7.57 -16.53 -16.61
N TYR A 34 7.36 -17.55 -15.78
CA TYR A 34 8.00 -18.84 -15.94
C TYR A 34 7.78 -19.37 -17.37
N GLN A 35 8.87 -19.55 -18.12
CA GLN A 35 8.86 -20.17 -19.44
C GLN A 35 9.52 -21.54 -19.31
N GLU A 36 8.83 -22.61 -19.67
CA GLU A 36 9.47 -23.90 -19.88
C GLU A 36 10.59 -23.72 -20.91
N ALA A 37 11.76 -24.31 -20.65
CA ALA A 37 12.91 -24.21 -21.55
C ALA A 37 12.56 -24.90 -22.88
N ASP A 38 12.15 -24.13 -23.87
CA ASP A 38 11.96 -24.61 -25.24
C ASP A 38 13.33 -24.93 -25.84
N LEU A 39 13.63 -26.23 -25.97
CA LEU A 39 14.85 -26.77 -26.56
C LEU A 39 15.10 -26.29 -28.01
N ASN A 40 14.11 -25.67 -28.68
CA ASN A 40 14.20 -25.15 -30.04
C ASN A 40 14.23 -23.60 -30.14
N ALA A 41 14.44 -22.88 -29.03
CA ALA A 41 14.39 -21.41 -28.99
C ALA A 41 15.39 -20.66 -29.91
N GLY A 42 16.38 -21.35 -30.47
CA GLY A 42 17.39 -20.77 -31.36
C GLY A 42 16.90 -20.33 -32.75
N ILE A 43 15.65 -20.60 -33.13
CA ILE A 43 15.12 -20.33 -34.48
C ILE A 43 14.09 -19.18 -34.45
N ARG A 44 14.43 -17.95 -34.03
CA ARG A 44 13.49 -16.81 -34.19
C ARG A 44 14.16 -15.45 -34.48
N GLY A 45 13.65 -14.78 -35.52
CA GLY A 45 14.16 -13.53 -36.09
C GLY A 45 13.86 -12.25 -35.30
N GLN A 46 14.55 -11.17 -35.67
CA GLN A 46 14.71 -9.88 -34.97
C GLN A 46 13.42 -9.09 -34.64
N GLY A 47 12.24 -9.47 -35.17
CA GLY A 47 10.98 -8.72 -34.99
C GLY A 47 10.15 -9.07 -33.73
N LEU A 48 10.55 -10.08 -32.96
CA LEU A 48 9.76 -10.59 -31.81
C LEU A 48 9.91 -9.76 -30.52
N HIS A 49 11.00 -9.01 -30.34
CA HIS A 49 11.26 -8.29 -29.09
C HIS A 49 10.22 -7.20 -28.80
N SER A 50 9.85 -6.38 -29.80
CA SER A 50 8.88 -5.28 -29.63
C SER A 50 7.50 -5.78 -29.17
N VAL A 51 7.01 -6.85 -29.79
CA VAL A 51 5.68 -7.41 -29.51
C VAL A 51 5.63 -8.10 -28.13
N VAL A 52 6.74 -8.71 -27.70
CA VAL A 52 6.85 -9.30 -26.35
C VAL A 52 6.84 -8.22 -25.28
N THR A 53 7.57 -7.11 -25.49
CA THR A 53 7.59 -5.98 -24.55
C THR A 53 6.22 -5.31 -24.42
N GLU A 54 5.50 -5.08 -25.52
CA GLU A 54 4.14 -4.51 -25.48
C GLU A 54 3.14 -5.41 -24.76
N ARG A 55 3.14 -6.71 -25.06
CA ARG A 55 2.25 -7.68 -24.37
C ARG A 55 2.53 -7.75 -22.88
N MET A 56 3.80 -7.71 -22.49
CA MET A 56 4.22 -7.67 -21.09
C MET A 56 3.71 -6.40 -20.39
N ALA A 57 3.84 -5.23 -21.01
CA ALA A 57 3.30 -3.98 -20.47
C ALA A 57 1.77 -4.05 -20.29
N ILE A 58 1.05 -4.66 -21.24
CA ILE A 58 -0.40 -4.88 -21.14
C ILE A 58 -0.74 -5.82 -19.98
N THR A 59 0.00 -6.92 -19.81
CA THR A 59 -0.22 -7.87 -18.70
C THR A 59 0.01 -7.22 -17.35
N ILE A 60 1.05 -6.37 -17.21
CA ILE A 60 1.33 -5.62 -15.98
C ILE A 60 0.19 -4.64 -15.68
N ALA A 61 -0.23 -3.86 -16.67
CA ALA A 61 -1.31 -2.88 -16.51
C ALA A 61 -2.67 -3.53 -16.17
N MET A 62 -2.87 -4.79 -16.58
CA MET A 62 -4.08 -5.56 -16.28
C MET A 62 -4.02 -6.33 -14.95
N ASP A 63 -2.89 -6.33 -14.25
CA ASP A 63 -2.76 -7.09 -13.01
C ASP A 63 -3.54 -6.43 -11.87
N ARG A 64 -4.65 -7.07 -11.48
CA ARG A 64 -5.55 -6.58 -10.44
C ARG A 64 -4.86 -6.46 -9.08
N ARG A 65 -3.87 -7.31 -8.79
CA ARG A 65 -3.19 -7.31 -7.49
C ARG A 65 -2.23 -6.13 -7.40
N LEU A 66 -1.45 -5.87 -8.44
CA LEU A 66 -0.58 -4.71 -8.57
C LEU A 66 -1.38 -3.41 -8.48
N TRP A 67 -2.47 -3.32 -9.25
CA TRP A 67 -3.35 -2.15 -9.22
C TRP A 67 -3.93 -1.87 -7.82
N ASN A 68 -4.35 -2.92 -7.10
CA ASN A 68 -4.84 -2.76 -5.73
C ASN A 68 -3.75 -2.27 -4.76
N LEU A 69 -2.51 -2.78 -4.89
CA LEU A 69 -1.39 -2.35 -4.05
C LEU A 69 -1.04 -0.88 -4.30
N GLU A 70 -0.95 -0.48 -5.57
CA GLU A 70 -0.69 0.91 -5.96
C GLU A 70 -1.81 1.84 -5.49
N ARG A 71 -3.07 1.48 -5.76
CA ARG A 71 -4.23 2.25 -5.32
C ARG A 71 -4.24 2.47 -3.81
N ASN A 72 -4.05 1.39 -3.03
CA ASN A 72 -4.06 1.49 -1.57
C ASN A 72 -2.91 2.35 -1.04
N ARG A 73 -1.71 2.22 -1.63
CA ARG A 73 -0.55 3.04 -1.29
C ARG A 73 -0.83 4.52 -1.55
N ASP A 74 -1.38 4.83 -2.72
CA ASP A 74 -1.59 6.20 -3.18
C ASP A 74 -2.69 6.89 -2.37
N ILE A 75 -3.77 6.17 -2.03
CA ILE A 75 -4.81 6.66 -1.11
C ILE A 75 -4.21 7.00 0.25
N ILE A 76 -3.42 6.10 0.86
CA ILE A 76 -2.79 6.36 2.16
C ILE A 76 -1.85 7.56 2.09
N LYS A 77 -1.04 7.68 1.03
CA LYS A 77 -0.15 8.83 0.83
C LYS A 77 -0.93 10.14 0.75
N ASN A 78 -2.04 10.16 0.02
CA ASN A 78 -2.88 11.35 -0.12
C ASN A 78 -3.55 11.70 1.23
N CYS A 79 -4.14 10.72 1.93
CA CYS A 79 -4.74 10.95 3.24
C CYS A 79 -3.71 11.45 4.27
N LEU A 80 -2.47 10.95 4.25
CA LEU A 80 -1.40 11.44 5.13
C LEU A 80 -0.92 12.84 4.75
N ALA A 81 -0.93 13.20 3.47
CA ALA A 81 -0.56 14.52 3.00
C ALA A 81 -1.59 15.59 3.42
N GLU A 82 -2.88 15.23 3.40
CA GLU A 82 -3.98 16.09 3.83
C GLU A 82 -4.19 16.13 5.34
N ALA A 83 -3.75 15.09 6.06
CA ALA A 83 -3.84 15.02 7.51
C ALA A 83 -2.99 16.11 8.20
N ASP A 84 -3.48 16.57 9.36
CA ASP A 84 -2.74 17.44 10.24
C ASP A 84 -1.52 16.73 10.83
N GLU A 85 -0.54 17.52 11.27
CA GLU A 85 0.74 17.00 11.78
C GLU A 85 0.54 16.08 12.99
N GLN A 86 -0.42 16.37 13.88
CA GLN A 86 -0.68 15.51 15.04
C GLN A 86 -1.26 14.16 14.60
N THR A 87 -2.21 14.16 13.67
CA THR A 87 -2.74 12.92 13.08
C THR A 87 -1.65 12.13 12.38
N ARG A 88 -0.78 12.76 11.58
CA ARG A 88 0.32 12.08 10.88
C ARG A 88 1.22 11.35 11.87
N VAL A 89 1.68 12.04 12.92
CA VAL A 89 2.50 11.43 13.97
C VAL A 89 1.76 10.28 14.66
N ILE A 90 0.46 10.43 14.93
CA ILE A 90 -0.36 9.35 15.51
C ILE A 90 -0.39 8.11 14.61
N ILE A 91 -0.59 8.29 13.31
CA ILE A 91 -0.73 7.18 12.38
C ILE A 91 0.61 6.49 12.13
N GLU A 92 1.67 7.25 11.89
CA GLU A 92 3.01 6.71 11.62
C GLU A 92 3.56 5.93 12.82
N GLU A 93 3.46 6.51 14.03
CA GLU A 93 4.00 5.88 15.25
C GLU A 93 3.25 4.61 15.66
N LEU A 94 1.92 4.58 15.49
CA LEU A 94 1.10 3.46 15.97
C LEU A 94 0.89 2.37 14.92
N TYR A 95 0.82 2.72 13.64
CA TYR A 95 0.36 1.81 12.59
C TYR A 95 1.40 1.50 11.53
N MET A 96 2.36 2.40 11.26
CA MET A 96 3.39 2.16 10.22
C MET A 96 4.69 1.58 10.78
N LYS A 97 4.93 1.72 12.09
CA LYS A 97 6.08 1.08 12.73
C LYS A 97 5.83 -0.41 12.91
N LYS A 98 6.82 -1.22 12.50
CA LYS A 98 6.83 -2.69 12.70
C LYS A 98 6.64 -3.09 14.17
N ARG A 99 7.11 -2.28 15.11
CA ARG A 99 6.98 -2.48 16.57
C ARG A 99 6.66 -1.13 17.24
N PRO A 100 5.38 -0.74 17.36
CA PRO A 100 5.02 0.48 18.05
C PRO A 100 5.38 0.36 19.53
N SER A 101 6.19 1.30 20.04
CA SER A 101 6.62 1.33 21.45
C SER A 101 5.64 2.08 22.34
N LEU A 102 4.78 2.90 21.75
CA LEU A 102 3.88 3.81 22.46
C LEU A 102 2.43 3.37 22.26
N THR A 103 1.63 3.61 23.29
CA THR A 103 0.17 3.50 23.20
C THR A 103 -0.40 4.84 22.74
N LEU A 104 -1.63 4.85 22.22
CA LEU A 104 -2.33 6.09 21.86
C LEU A 104 -2.39 7.09 23.03
N ILE A 105 -2.47 6.59 24.27
CA ILE A 105 -2.45 7.44 25.48
C ILE A 105 -1.05 8.02 25.71
N GLY A 106 -0.01 7.21 25.59
CA GLY A 106 1.37 7.68 25.72
C GLY A 106 1.73 8.72 24.65
N LEU A 107 1.24 8.52 23.43
CA LEU A 107 1.45 9.46 22.34
C LEU A 107 0.64 10.74 22.52
N ALA A 108 -0.59 10.65 23.03
CA ALA A 108 -1.39 11.83 23.39
C ALA A 108 -0.69 12.70 24.43
N GLN A 109 -0.02 12.09 25.42
CA GLN A 109 0.78 12.81 26.42
C GLN A 109 1.97 13.52 25.78
N GLN A 110 2.70 12.85 24.88
CA GLN A 110 3.84 13.45 24.17
C GLN A 110 3.43 14.60 23.24
N LEU A 111 2.26 14.50 22.62
CA LEU A 111 1.69 15.52 21.74
C LEU A 111 0.94 16.62 22.50
N PHE A 112 0.89 16.55 23.83
CA PHE A 112 0.16 17.49 24.70
C PHE A 112 -1.34 17.62 24.35
N ILE A 113 -1.96 16.53 23.88
CA ILE A 113 -3.39 16.49 23.55
C ILE A 113 -4.18 15.61 24.51
N SER A 114 -5.49 15.85 24.61
CA SER A 114 -6.35 15.00 25.41
C SER A 114 -6.48 13.60 24.78
N LYS A 115 -6.69 12.58 25.62
CA LYS A 115 -7.00 11.22 25.17
C LYS A 115 -8.16 11.21 24.17
N SER A 116 -9.23 11.96 24.46
CA SER A 116 -10.40 12.05 23.58
C SER A 116 -10.04 12.63 22.20
N GLN A 117 -9.21 13.67 22.16
CA GLN A 117 -8.74 14.26 20.91
C GLN A 117 -7.90 13.27 20.09
N ALA A 118 -6.99 12.52 20.73
CA ALA A 118 -6.19 11.51 20.02
C ALA A 118 -7.07 10.41 19.39
N TYR A 119 -8.12 9.96 20.08
CA TYR A 119 -9.10 9.03 19.48
C TYR A 119 -9.86 9.65 18.32
N LYS A 120 -10.27 10.93 18.43
CA LYS A 120 -10.97 11.64 17.36
C LYS A 120 -10.11 11.78 16.10
N LEU A 121 -8.88 12.26 16.24
CA LEU A 121 -7.92 12.42 15.14
C LEU A 121 -7.69 11.10 14.40
N ARG A 122 -7.38 10.04 15.15
CA ARG A 122 -7.22 8.70 14.58
C ARG A 122 -8.50 8.23 13.87
N ASN A 123 -9.66 8.32 14.52
CA ASN A 123 -10.89 7.81 13.92
C ASN A 123 -11.25 8.58 12.65
N HIS A 124 -11.07 9.90 12.65
CA HIS A 124 -11.29 10.75 11.48
C HIS A 124 -10.38 10.35 10.32
N PHE A 125 -9.10 10.09 10.59
CA PHE A 125 -8.18 9.59 9.56
C PHE A 125 -8.66 8.26 8.96
N PHE A 126 -9.06 7.30 9.80
CA PHE A 126 -9.54 6.01 9.31
C PHE A 126 -10.86 6.13 8.54
N GLU A 127 -11.72 7.08 8.90
CA GLU A 127 -12.95 7.37 8.16
C GLU A 127 -12.64 7.97 6.79
N ALA A 128 -11.73 8.94 6.71
CA ALA A 128 -11.27 9.49 5.43
C ALA A 128 -10.67 8.42 4.51
N VAL A 129 -9.84 7.52 5.05
CA VAL A 129 -9.28 6.39 4.28
C VAL A 129 -10.37 5.42 3.83
N ALA A 130 -11.37 5.13 4.67
CA ALA A 130 -12.47 4.25 4.31
C ALA A 130 -13.32 4.84 3.17
N ASP A 131 -13.57 6.15 3.21
CA ASP A 131 -14.33 6.87 2.19
C ASP A 131 -13.61 6.81 0.83
N GLU A 132 -12.29 7.06 0.79
CA GLU A 132 -11.46 6.96 -0.44
C GLU A 132 -11.37 5.53 -0.98
N LEU A 133 -11.40 4.54 -0.10
CA LEU A 133 -11.44 3.11 -0.47
C LEU A 133 -12.85 2.65 -0.88
N GLY A 134 -13.89 3.44 -0.62
CA GLY A 134 -15.29 3.14 -0.93
C GLY A 134 -15.90 2.05 -0.05
N MET A 135 -15.60 2.05 1.27
CA MET A 135 -16.02 1.00 2.22
C MET A 135 -17.08 1.42 3.23
#